data_AF-A0A0L6UGV0-F1
#
_entry.id   AF-A0A0L6UGV0-F1
#
_cell.length_a   1.000
_cell.length_b   1.000
_cell.length_c   1.000
_cell.angle_alpha   90.00
_cell.angle_beta   90.00
_cell.angle_gamma   90.00
#
_symmetry.space_group_name_H-M   'P 1'
#
loop_
_entity.id
_entity.type
_entity.pdbx_description
1 polymer ?
#
loop_
_entity_poly.entity_id
_entity_poly.type
_entity_poly.pdbx_seq_one_letter_code
_entity_poly.pdbx_strand_id
1 'polypeptide(L)' 'MPTRQCFVLAKPRPFNGTQGPLVELFIGQIGLYAVTYPKEFPDDSRKVAFTISFMKYYAATWSQPY' A
#
# COMPACT_ATOMS: atom_id res chain seq x y z
N MET A 1 7.07 11.71 -26.79
CA MET A 1 7.60 10.66 -25.91
C MET A 1 6.93 10.82 -24.56
N PRO A 2 6.03 9.94 -24.10
CA PRO A 2 5.43 10.13 -22.80
C PRO A 2 6.50 9.86 -21.75
N THR A 3 6.65 10.82 -20.84
CA THR A 3 7.62 10.83 -19.76
C THR A 3 7.52 9.51 -19.01
N ARG A 4 8.61 8.73 -18.97
CA ARG A 4 8.73 7.62 -18.03
C ARG A 4 8.71 8.26 -16.66
N GLN A 5 7.53 8.32 -16.06
CA GLN A 5 7.39 8.56 -14.64
C GLN A 5 8.14 7.39 -14.00
N CYS A 6 9.38 7.65 -13.63
CA CYS A 6 10.14 6.74 -12.81
C CYS A 6 9.26 6.61 -11.57
N PHE A 7 8.51 5.52 -11.48
CA PHE A 7 7.85 5.10 -10.26
C PHE A 7 8.99 4.82 -9.30
N VAL A 8 9.52 5.90 -8.72
CA VAL A 8 10.48 5.84 -7.64
C VAL A 8 9.83 4.91 -6.65
N LEU A 9 10.53 3.82 -6.36
CA LEU A 9 10.19 2.81 -5.38
C LEU A 9 10.25 3.43 -3.97
N ALA A 10 9.55 4.56 -3.80
CA ALA A 10 9.42 5.27 -2.56
C ALA A 10 8.55 4.40 -1.67
N LYS A 11 8.98 4.22 -0.41
CA LYS A 11 8.18 3.54 0.61
C LYS A 11 6.73 4.03 0.54
N PRO A 12 5.74 3.11 0.62
CA PRO A 12 4.33 3.49 0.60
C PRO A 12 4.08 4.59 1.64
N ARG A 13 3.40 5.65 1.23
CA ARG A 13 3.03 6.71 2.18
C ARG A 13 1.95 6.17 3.12
N PRO A 14 1.95 6.56 4.40
CA PRO A 14 0.87 6.19 5.30
C PRO A 14 -0.49 6.69 4.80
N PHE A 15 -1.50 5.82 4.86
CA PHE A 15 -2.86 6.10 4.41
C PHE A 15 -3.77 6.42 5.60
N ASN A 16 -4.34 7.63 5.62
CA ASN A 16 -5.15 8.13 6.74
C ASN A 16 -6.65 7.80 6.63
N GLY A 17 -7.07 7.02 5.62
CA GLY A 17 -8.48 6.64 5.44
C GLY A 17 -9.32 7.58 4.57
N THR A 18 -8.72 8.53 3.84
CA THR A 18 -9.45 9.42 2.94
C THR A 18 -9.96 8.68 1.70
N GLN A 19 -11.27 8.73 1.45
CA GLN A 19 -11.87 8.23 0.20
C GLN A 19 -11.49 9.13 -0.98
N GLY A 20 -11.23 8.54 -2.15
CA GLY A 20 -10.90 9.25 -3.39
C GLY A 20 -9.59 8.78 -4.04
N PRO A 21 -9.02 9.55 -4.99
CA PRO A 21 -7.86 9.15 -5.80
C PRO A 21 -6.62 8.72 -5.01
N LEU A 22 -6.51 9.15 -3.76
CA LEU A 22 -5.42 8.77 -2.85
C LEU A 22 -5.47 7.28 -2.45
N VAL A 23 -6.65 6.66 -2.41
CA VAL A 23 -6.77 5.23 -2.10
C VAL A 23 -6.29 4.37 -3.26
N GLU A 24 -6.63 4.74 -4.50
CA GLU A 24 -6.19 4.02 -5.70
C GLU A 24 -4.67 4.10 -5.88
N LEU A 25 -4.11 5.29 -5.64
CA LEU A 25 -2.65 5.49 -5.68
C LEU A 25 -1.94 4.68 -4.59
N PHE A 26 -2.50 4.62 -3.39
CA PHE A 26 -1.97 3.82 -2.29
C PHE A 26 -2.00 2.31 -2.59
N ILE A 27 -3.13 1.78 -3.07
CA ILE A 27 -3.26 0.37 -3.47
C ILE A 27 -2.33 0.04 -4.63
N GLY A 28 -2.22 0.92 -5.62
CA GLY A 28 -1.27 0.77 -6.74
C GLY A 28 0.18 0.72 -6.27
N GLN A 29 0.57 1.55 -5.30
CA GLN A 29 1.92 1.53 -4.72
C GLN A 29 2.21 0.25 -3.92
N ILE A 30 1.27 -0.19 -3.09
CA ILE A 30 1.40 -1.45 -2.32
C ILE A 30 1.49 -2.64 -3.28
N GLY A 31 0.62 -2.69 -4.30
CA GLY A 31 0.63 -3.76 -5.30
C GLY A 31 1.92 -3.81 -6.10
N LEU A 32 2.43 -2.65 -6.53
CA LEU A 32 3.72 -2.56 -7.24
C LEU A 32 4.88 -3.02 -6.35
N TYR A 33 4.87 -2.65 -5.07
CA TYR A 33 5.89 -3.07 -4.11
C TYR A 33 5.87 -4.60 -3.90
N ALA A 34 4.68 -5.18 -3.75
CA ALA A 34 4.52 -6.63 -3.60
C ALA A 34 4.98 -7.42 -4.84
N VAL A 35 4.72 -6.90 -6.05
CA VAL A 35 5.18 -7.51 -7.31
C VAL A 35 6.69 -7.39 -7.49
N THR A 36 7.29 -6.29 -7.03
CA THR A 36 8.74 -6.06 -7.13
C THR A 36 9.53 -6.94 -6.15
N TYR A 37 8.94 -7.24 -4.98
CA TYR A 37 9.56 -8.05 -3.92
C TYR A 37 8.78 -9.33 -3.61
N PRO A 38 8.60 -10.25 -4.59
CA PRO A 38 7.77 -11.44 -4.40
C PRO A 38 8.29 -12.35 -3.28
N LYS A 39 9.61 -12.37 -3.03
CA LYS A 39 10.22 -13.13 -1.93
C LYS A 39 9.87 -12.59 -0.54
N GLU A 40 9.56 -11.31 -0.43
CA GLU A 40 9.13 -10.69 0.84
C GLU A 40 7.64 -10.90 1.09
N PHE A 41 6.86 -11.25 0.06
CA PHE A 41 5.43 -11.50 0.13
C PHE A 41 5.05 -12.90 -0.38
N PRO A 42 5.55 -13.97 0.26
CA PRO A 42 5.29 -15.35 -0.16
C PRO A 42 3.83 -15.77 0.05
N ASP A 43 3.08 -15.08 0.92
CA ASP A 43 1.71 -15.41 1.28
C ASP A 43 0.84 -14.15 1.32
N ASP A 44 -0.45 -14.31 1.05
CA ASP A 44 -1.42 -13.21 1.03
C ASP A 44 -1.60 -12.57 2.42
N SER A 45 -1.43 -13.34 3.50
CA SER A 45 -1.43 -12.81 4.87
C SER A 45 -0.37 -11.73 5.07
N ARG A 46 0.82 -11.88 4.48
CA ARG A 46 1.91 -10.91 4.60
C ARG A 46 1.65 -9.66 3.77
N LYS A 47 0.97 -9.80 2.63
CA LYS A 47 0.50 -8.65 1.83
C LYS A 47 -0.55 -7.84 2.59
N VAL A 48 -1.50 -8.53 3.23
CA VAL A 48 -2.55 -7.90 4.06
C VAL A 48 -1.94 -7.21 5.28
N ALA A 49 -1.10 -7.91 6.06
CA ALA A 49 -0.43 -7.33 7.22
C ALA A 49 0.44 -6.11 6.87
N PHE A 50 1.14 -6.17 5.73
CA PHE A 50 1.90 -5.04 5.24
C PHE A 50 0.99 -3.86 4.87
N THR A 51 -0.10 -4.10 4.15
CA THR A 51 -1.08 -3.05 3.80
C THR A 51 -1.66 -2.38 5.05
N ILE A 52 -2.03 -3.18 6.06
CA ILE A 52 -2.54 -2.70 7.35
C ILE A 52 -1.48 -1.86 8.09
N SER A 53 -0.20 -2.22 8.01
CA SER A 53 0.88 -1.47 8.68
C SER A 53 1.06 -0.03 8.18
N PHE A 54 0.54 0.30 6.99
CA PHE A 54 0.52 1.67 6.47
C PHE A 54 -0.79 2.41 6.74
N MET A 55 -1.82 1.75 7.28
CA MET A 55 -3.06 2.42 7.70
C MET A 55 -2.82 3.22 8.98
N LYS A 56 -3.26 4.48 9.00
CA LYS A 56 -3.16 5.38 10.15
C LYS A 56 -4.52 5.94 10.54
N TYR A 57 -4.62 6.38 11.79
CA TYR A 57 -5.80 7.04 12.38
C TYR A 57 -7.07 6.22 12.19
N TYR A 58 -8.12 6.82 11.62
CA TYR A 58 -9.41 6.19 11.36
C TYR A 58 -9.24 4.82 10.70
N ALA A 59 -8.42 4.72 9.64
CA ALA A 59 -8.20 3.45 8.93
C ALA A 59 -7.58 2.36 9.82
N ALA A 60 -6.71 2.73 10.77
CA ALA A 60 -6.13 1.78 11.72
C ALA A 60 -7.20 1.18 12.63
N THR A 61 -8.12 2.01 13.15
CA THR A 61 -9.25 1.56 13.99
C THR A 61 -10.20 0.62 13.25
N TRP A 62 -10.43 0.83 11.95
CA TRP A 62 -11.24 -0.09 11.13
C TRP A 62 -10.52 -1.41 10.80
N SER A 63 -9.20 -1.40 10.75
CA SER A 63 -8.39 -2.53 10.29
C SER A 63 -8.02 -3.53 11.37
N GLN A 64 -8.23 -3.19 12.65
CA GLN A 64 -7.94 -4.08 13.77
C GLN A 64 -9.13 -5.00 14.06
N PRO A 65 -8.89 -6.32 14.26
CA PRO A 65 -9.91 -7.19 14.83
C PRO A 65 -10.22 -6.75 16.26
N TYR A 66 -11.50 -6.75 16.61
CA TYR A 66 -12.05 -6.34 17.91
C TYR A 66 -11.57 -7.23 19.07
#